data_AF-A0A2W4N1H3-F1
#
_entry.id   AF-A0A2W4N1H3-F1
#
_cell.length_a   1.000
_cell.length_b   1.000
_cell.length_c   1.000
_cell.angle_alpha   90.00
_cell.angle_beta   90.00
_cell.angle_gamma   90.00
#
_symmetry.space_group_name_H-M   'P 1'
#
loop_
_entity.id
_entity.type
_entity.pdbx_description
1 polymer ?
#
loop_
_entity_poly.entity_id
_entity_poly.type
_entity_poly.pdbx_seq_one_letter_code
_entity_poly.pdbx_strand_id
1 'polypeptide(L)'
;MPLEAQPLRRPTGKEAEMPANHAARLSLLAFGALLMTGGAALAVPLDDASCAKLRDERGQLEQTGLREMMARGAAWAAVNLPAAKLREIQRLIELDEQITFRCPLPVAAAAATGDQAVPLPKRKPRAENVAPPPKKKPSRPAN
;
A
#
# COMPACT_ATOMS: atom_id res chain seq x y z
N MET A 1 24.93 20.47 44.98
CA MET A 1 24.33 21.28 43.91
C MET A 1 22.94 20.70 43.61
N PRO A 2 21.87 21.29 44.15
CA PRO A 2 20.51 20.77 44.02
C PRO A 2 19.86 21.13 42.67
N LEU A 3 18.97 20.24 42.27
CA LEU A 3 18.09 20.23 41.10
C LEU A 3 17.04 21.34 41.23
N GLU A 4 17.00 22.33 40.33
CA GLU A 4 15.89 23.29 40.24
C GLU A 4 14.82 22.78 39.27
N ALA A 5 13.62 22.57 39.81
CA ALA A 5 12.43 22.16 39.08
C ALA A 5 11.68 23.38 38.54
N GLN A 6 11.41 23.42 37.23
CA GLN A 6 10.60 24.48 36.64
C GLN A 6 9.11 24.30 36.95
N PRO A 7 8.38 25.36 37.37
CA PRO A 7 6.96 25.27 37.68
C PRO A 7 6.08 25.24 36.42
N LEU A 8 5.16 24.26 36.40
CA LEU A 8 4.05 24.16 35.45
C LEU A 8 3.12 25.37 35.58
N ARG A 9 3.05 26.19 34.52
CA ARG A 9 2.04 27.26 34.40
C ARG A 9 0.66 26.65 34.16
N ARG A 10 -0.26 26.83 35.11
CA ARG A 10 -1.71 26.64 34.89
C ARG A 10 -2.27 27.87 34.18
N PRO A 11 -3.05 27.75 33.09
CA PRO A 11 -3.91 28.83 32.64
C PRO A 11 -5.16 28.90 33.53
N THR A 12 -5.24 29.92 34.36
CA THR A 12 -6.46 30.31 35.08
C THR A 12 -7.33 31.17 34.16
N GLY A 13 -8.56 30.68 33.92
CA GLY A 13 -9.81 31.43 33.76
C GLY A 13 -9.88 32.53 32.70
N LYS A 14 -10.83 32.37 31.76
CA LYS A 14 -12.04 33.22 31.71
C LYS A 14 -12.99 32.69 30.64
N GLU A 15 -14.18 32.28 31.07
CA GLU A 15 -15.31 32.04 30.19
C GLU A 15 -15.64 33.36 29.49
N ALA A 16 -15.44 33.41 28.18
CA ALA A 16 -15.95 34.45 27.31
C ALA A 16 -16.86 33.74 26.30
N GLU A 17 -18.13 33.69 26.68
CA GLU A 17 -19.29 33.94 25.83
C GLU A 17 -19.11 33.61 24.34
N MET A 18 -19.77 32.54 23.91
CA MET A 18 -19.83 32.08 22.52
C MET A 18 -21.03 32.71 21.81
N PRO A 19 -20.86 33.77 20.99
CA PRO A 19 -21.92 34.17 20.09
C PRO A 19 -22.01 33.18 18.92
N ALA A 20 -23.25 32.77 18.67
CA ALA A 20 -23.68 31.84 17.64
C ALA A 20 -23.29 32.33 16.23
N ASN A 21 -22.18 31.83 15.70
CA ASN A 21 -21.77 32.06 14.32
C ASN A 21 -22.03 30.79 13.49
N HIS A 22 -23.28 30.63 13.04
CA HIS A 22 -23.71 29.56 12.12
C HIS A 22 -23.15 29.71 10.69
N ALA A 23 -22.35 30.75 10.43
CA ALA A 23 -21.76 31.04 9.13
C ALA A 23 -20.37 30.42 8.89
N ALA A 24 -19.81 29.69 9.87
CA ALA A 24 -18.46 29.11 9.76
C ALA A 24 -18.44 27.60 9.44
N ARG A 25 -19.56 27.03 8.97
CA ARG A 25 -19.70 25.58 8.68
C ARG A 25 -19.66 25.20 7.20
N LEU A 26 -19.39 26.13 6.28
CA LEU A 26 -19.40 25.85 4.84
C LEU A 26 -18.03 25.99 4.12
N SER A 27 -16.98 26.42 4.81
CA SER A 27 -15.65 26.61 4.18
C SER A 27 -14.66 25.45 4.38
N LEU A 28 -15.09 24.30 4.92
CA LEU A 28 -14.21 23.15 5.16
C LEU A 28 -14.37 22.00 4.15
N LEU A 29 -14.92 22.27 2.96
CA LEU A 29 -15.08 21.26 1.90
C LEU A 29 -14.36 21.59 0.58
N ALA A 30 -13.66 22.73 0.49
CA ALA A 30 -13.01 23.14 -0.77
C ALA A 30 -11.54 22.67 -0.92
N PHE A 31 -10.86 22.25 0.16
CA PHE A 31 -9.46 21.83 0.13
C PHE A 31 -9.24 20.30 -0.02
N GLY A 32 -10.31 19.49 -0.02
CA GLY A 32 -10.19 18.03 -0.09
C GLY A 32 -10.03 17.44 -1.49
N ALA A 33 -10.21 18.23 -2.55
CA ALA A 33 -10.38 17.70 -3.91
C ALA A 33 -9.10 17.64 -4.78
N LEU A 34 -7.93 18.05 -4.27
CA LEU A 34 -6.73 18.21 -5.11
C LEU A 34 -5.76 17.00 -5.14
N LEU A 35 -5.98 15.96 -4.35
CA LEU A 35 -5.02 14.83 -4.24
C LEU A 35 -5.34 13.61 -5.11
N MET A 36 -6.31 13.71 -6.03
CA MET A 36 -6.71 12.58 -6.91
C MET A 36 -6.10 12.67 -8.31
N THR A 37 -4.86 13.17 -8.46
CA THR A 37 -4.04 12.90 -9.65
C THR A 37 -3.20 11.65 -9.40
N GLY A 38 -3.85 10.49 -9.51
CA GLY A 38 -3.19 9.18 -9.48
C GLY A 38 -2.29 9.00 -10.71
N GLY A 39 -1.08 9.55 -10.66
CA GLY A 39 -0.01 9.20 -11.58
C GLY A 39 0.40 7.76 -11.33
N ALA A 40 0.55 6.97 -12.39
CA ALA A 40 1.17 5.66 -12.28
C ALA A 40 2.58 5.84 -11.71
N ALA A 41 2.80 5.42 -10.47
CA ALA A 41 4.12 5.40 -9.86
C ALA A 41 4.94 4.29 -10.55
N LEU A 42 5.51 4.61 -11.71
CA LEU A 42 6.51 3.76 -12.33
C LEU A 42 7.77 3.84 -11.47
N ALA A 43 8.17 2.72 -10.87
CA ALA A 43 9.38 2.67 -10.08
C ALA A 43 10.56 2.97 -11.01
N VAL A 44 11.24 4.10 -10.79
CA VAL A 44 12.45 4.45 -11.55
C VAL A 44 13.48 3.34 -11.33
N PRO A 45 14.00 2.74 -12.42
CA PRO A 45 15.00 1.68 -12.33
C PRO A 45 16.27 2.21 -11.66
N LEU A 46 16.92 1.35 -10.87
CA LEU A 46 18.19 1.62 -10.23
C LEU A 46 19.35 1.29 -11.17
N ASP A 47 20.49 1.96 -10.98
CA ASP A 47 21.73 1.61 -11.67
C ASP A 47 22.34 0.30 -11.13
N ASP A 48 23.19 -0.33 -11.93
CA ASP A 48 23.78 -1.63 -11.61
C ASP A 48 24.59 -1.62 -10.31
N ALA A 49 25.29 -0.53 -10.00
CA ALA A 49 26.10 -0.41 -8.79
C ALA A 49 25.21 -0.31 -7.54
N SER A 50 24.10 0.44 -7.62
CA SER A 50 23.08 0.46 -6.57
C SER A 50 22.43 -0.92 -6.38
N CYS A 51 22.10 -1.60 -7.47
CA CYS A 51 21.55 -2.96 -7.41
C CYS A 51 22.52 -3.99 -6.82
N ALA A 52 23.82 -3.88 -7.08
CA ALA A 52 24.83 -4.72 -6.45
C ALA A 52 24.85 -4.53 -4.92
N LYS A 53 24.86 -3.28 -4.46
CA LYS A 53 24.81 -2.96 -3.01
C LYS A 53 23.59 -3.53 -2.32
N LEU A 54 22.41 -3.41 -2.93
CA LEU A 54 21.17 -3.96 -2.37
C LEU A 54 21.22 -5.49 -2.27
N ARG A 55 21.78 -6.17 -3.28
CA ARG A 55 21.96 -7.64 -3.26
C ARG A 55 22.95 -8.08 -2.18
N ASP A 56 24.04 -7.33 -2.00
CA ASP A 56 25.02 -7.60 -0.95
C ASP A 56 24.40 -7.44 0.45
N GLU A 57 23.67 -6.35 0.68
CA GLU A 57 22.97 -6.13 1.96
C GLU A 57 21.93 -7.22 2.23
N ARG A 58 21.14 -7.59 1.20
CA ARG A 58 20.19 -8.72 1.31
C ARG A 58 20.92 -9.99 1.73
N GLY A 59 22.03 -10.31 1.06
CA GLY A 59 22.84 -11.50 1.37
C GLY A 59 23.40 -11.49 2.79
N GLN A 60 23.75 -10.32 3.33
CA GLN A 60 24.19 -10.19 4.73
C GLN A 60 23.04 -10.45 5.71
N LEU A 61 21.85 -9.91 5.43
CA LEU A 61 20.67 -10.13 6.28
C LEU A 61 20.21 -11.58 6.26
N GLU A 62 20.26 -12.24 5.09
CA GLU A 62 19.93 -13.66 4.94
C GLU A 62 20.81 -14.56 5.83
N GLN A 63 22.10 -14.26 5.92
CA GLN A 63 23.04 -15.03 6.76
C GLN A 63 22.69 -15.01 8.25
N THR A 64 21.84 -14.07 8.70
CA THR A 64 21.41 -13.99 10.10
C THR A 64 20.20 -14.88 10.42
N GLY A 65 19.70 -15.65 9.45
CA GLY A 65 18.60 -16.60 9.63
C GLY A 65 17.20 -15.97 9.57
N LEU A 66 17.05 -14.78 8.98
CA LEU A 66 15.77 -14.08 8.93
C LEU A 66 14.72 -14.82 8.09
N ARG A 67 15.13 -15.53 7.03
CA ARG A 67 14.19 -16.27 6.17
C ARG A 67 13.51 -17.40 6.95
N GLU A 68 14.24 -18.09 7.82
CA GLU A 68 13.72 -19.12 8.71
C GLU A 68 12.78 -18.55 9.77
N MET A 69 13.08 -17.35 10.29
CA MET A 69 12.19 -16.64 11.21
C MET A 69 10.88 -16.21 10.51
N MET A 70 10.98 -15.67 9.30
CA MET A 70 9.82 -15.29 8.48
C MET A 70 8.93 -16.49 8.14
N ALA A 71 9.53 -17.65 7.84
CA ALA A 71 8.80 -18.88 7.52
C ALA A 71 7.90 -19.39 8.66
N ARG A 72 8.18 -19.02 9.91
CA ARG A 72 7.34 -19.36 11.08
C ARG A 72 6.06 -18.52 11.17
N GLY A 73 5.99 -17.44 10.40
CA GLY A 73 4.80 -16.59 10.28
C GLY A 73 4.69 -15.48 11.32
N ALA A 74 3.80 -14.53 11.02
CA ALA A 74 3.64 -13.28 11.78
C ALA A 74 3.17 -13.50 13.23
N ALA A 75 2.26 -14.46 13.46
CA ALA A 75 1.75 -14.76 14.80
C ALA A 75 2.86 -15.29 15.73
N TRP A 76 3.73 -16.16 15.21
CA TRP A 76 4.90 -16.62 15.95
C TRP A 76 5.89 -15.48 16.18
N ALA A 77 6.17 -14.67 15.15
CA ALA A 77 7.12 -13.57 15.24
C ALA A 77 6.70 -12.51 16.28
N ALA A 78 5.42 -12.19 16.37
CA ALA A 78 4.88 -11.20 17.30
C ALA A 78 5.16 -11.51 18.78
N VAL A 79 5.27 -12.79 19.14
CA VAL A 79 5.52 -13.22 20.53
C VAL A 79 6.95 -13.68 20.79
N ASN A 80 7.72 -14.00 19.74
CA ASN A 80 9.06 -14.58 19.89
C ASN A 80 10.21 -13.67 19.43
N LEU A 81 9.95 -12.65 18.60
CA LEU A 81 11.01 -11.80 18.07
C LEU A 81 11.08 -10.45 18.78
N PRO A 82 12.29 -9.98 19.14
CA PRO A 82 12.45 -8.62 19.62
C PRO A 82 12.20 -7.62 18.49
N ALA A 83 11.81 -6.39 18.83
CA ALA A 83 11.55 -5.33 17.86
C ALA A 83 12.75 -5.05 16.91
N ALA A 84 13.99 -5.25 17.38
CA ALA A 84 15.18 -5.16 16.54
C ALA A 84 15.17 -6.17 15.39
N LYS A 85 14.82 -7.43 15.67
CA LYS A 85 14.73 -8.47 14.64
C LYS A 85 13.57 -8.23 13.68
N LEU A 86 12.45 -7.68 14.17
CA LEU A 86 11.34 -7.28 13.29
C LEU A 86 11.75 -6.18 12.31
N ARG A 87 12.60 -5.22 12.73
CA ARG A 87 13.15 -4.19 11.82
C ARG A 87 14.09 -4.77 10.78
N GLU A 88 14.90 -5.76 11.14
CA GLU A 88 15.76 -6.47 10.19
C GLU A 88 14.93 -7.24 9.15
N ILE A 89 13.85 -7.91 9.58
CA ILE A 89 12.90 -8.57 8.67
C ILE A 89 12.23 -7.53 7.74
N GLN A 90 11.80 -6.40 8.28
CA GLN A 90 11.24 -5.32 7.47
C GLN A 90 12.24 -4.83 6.42
N ARG A 91 13.51 -4.66 6.81
CA ARG A 91 14.57 -4.25 5.88
C ARG A 91 14.79 -5.31 4.80
N LEU A 92 14.78 -6.59 5.15
CA LEU A 92 14.93 -7.67 4.19
C LEU A 92 13.80 -7.67 3.15
N ILE A 93 12.55 -7.44 3.58
CA ILE A 93 11.40 -7.33 2.67
C ILE A 93 11.55 -6.15 1.72
N GLU A 94 11.92 -4.98 2.24
CA GLU A 94 12.16 -3.78 1.43
C GLU A 94 13.27 -4.00 0.39
N LEU A 95 14.36 -4.68 0.76
CA LEU A 95 15.42 -5.02 -0.18
C LEU A 95 14.94 -5.97 -1.27
N ASP A 96 14.17 -7.00 -0.90
CA ASP A 96 13.57 -7.94 -1.86
C ASP A 96 12.66 -7.19 -2.86
N GLU A 97 11.87 -6.23 -2.39
CA GLU A 97 11.03 -5.37 -3.23
C GLU A 97 11.86 -4.49 -4.17
N GLN A 98 12.85 -3.77 -3.64
CA GLN A 98 13.71 -2.91 -4.46
C GLN A 98 14.45 -3.71 -5.53
N ILE A 99 15.00 -4.88 -5.17
CA ILE A 99 15.70 -5.75 -6.13
C ILE A 99 14.73 -6.29 -7.18
N THR A 100 13.53 -6.71 -6.78
CA THR A 100 12.56 -7.33 -7.70
C THR A 100 11.98 -6.33 -8.70
N PHE A 101 11.67 -5.12 -8.24
CA PHE A 101 10.91 -4.15 -9.05
C PHE A 101 11.76 -3.06 -9.70
N ARG A 102 12.97 -2.81 -9.19
CA ARG A 102 13.80 -1.67 -9.62
C ARG A 102 15.12 -2.07 -10.27
N CYS A 103 15.59 -3.30 -10.05
CA CYS A 103 16.80 -3.77 -10.71
C CYS A 103 16.48 -4.40 -12.07
N PRO A 104 17.27 -4.09 -13.11
CA PRO A 104 17.07 -4.70 -14.43
C PRO A 104 17.26 -6.22 -14.33
N LEU A 105 16.38 -6.98 -14.99
CA LEU A 105 16.62 -8.40 -15.21
C LEU A 105 17.83 -8.54 -16.15
N PRO A 106 18.72 -9.52 -15.93
CA PRO A 106 19.77 -9.81 -16.89
C PRO A 106 19.13 -10.03 -18.27
N VAL A 107 19.71 -9.42 -19.31
CA VAL A 107 19.14 -9.36 -20.67
C VAL A 107 18.77 -10.75 -21.21
N ALA A 108 19.45 -11.81 -20.77
CA ALA A 108 19.13 -13.20 -21.10
C ALA A 108 17.75 -13.67 -20.57
N ALA A 109 17.29 -13.15 -19.43
CA ALA A 109 15.97 -13.44 -18.88
C ALA A 109 14.87 -12.58 -19.53
N ALA A 110 15.18 -11.34 -19.93
CA ALA A 110 14.24 -10.46 -20.62
C ALA A 110 13.92 -10.93 -22.05
N ALA A 111 14.89 -11.54 -22.74
CA ALA A 111 14.69 -12.15 -24.05
C ALA A 111 13.76 -13.39 -24.00
N ALA A 112 13.67 -14.08 -22.85
CA ALA A 112 12.77 -15.23 -22.66
C ALA A 112 11.31 -14.82 -22.42
N THR A 113 11.04 -13.57 -22.02
CA THR A 113 9.67 -13.05 -21.82
C THR A 113 9.03 -12.47 -23.08
N GLY A 114 9.76 -12.41 -24.20
CA GLY A 114 9.29 -11.83 -25.47
C GLY A 114 8.32 -12.71 -26.27
N ASP A 115 8.14 -13.99 -25.94
CA ASP A 115 7.38 -14.91 -26.82
C ASP A 115 6.64 -16.04 -26.11
N GLN A 116 6.34 -15.89 -24.81
CA GLN A 116 5.53 -16.87 -24.07
C GLN A 116 4.41 -16.14 -23.32
N ALA A 117 3.54 -15.48 -24.09
CA ALA A 117 2.20 -15.20 -23.61
C ALA A 117 1.50 -16.55 -23.39
N VAL A 118 1.46 -17.04 -22.15
CA VAL A 118 0.59 -18.16 -21.78
C VAL A 118 -0.82 -17.77 -22.21
N PRO A 119 -1.44 -18.45 -23.20
CA PRO A 119 -2.76 -18.06 -23.65
C PRO A 119 -3.71 -18.18 -22.47
N LEU A 120 -4.41 -17.10 -22.12
CA LEU A 120 -5.48 -17.19 -21.14
C LEU A 120 -6.45 -18.30 -21.62
N PRO A 121 -6.85 -19.24 -20.74
CA PRO A 121 -7.84 -20.23 -21.11
C PRO A 121 -9.09 -19.50 -21.63
N LYS A 122 -9.48 -19.76 -22.89
CA LYS A 122 -10.71 -19.22 -23.46
C LYS A 122 -11.90 -19.75 -22.65
N ARG A 123 -12.31 -19.02 -21.63
CA ARG A 123 -13.56 -19.27 -20.93
C ARG A 123 -14.68 -19.00 -21.93
N LYS A 124 -15.30 -20.07 -22.45
CA LYS A 124 -16.58 -19.93 -23.15
C LYS A 124 -17.53 -19.23 -22.18
N PRO A 125 -18.26 -18.16 -22.57
CA PRO A 125 -19.33 -17.65 -21.75
C PRO A 125 -20.24 -18.83 -21.43
N ARG A 126 -20.32 -19.21 -20.16
CA ARG A 126 -21.41 -20.08 -19.72
C ARG A 126 -22.66 -19.29 -20.06
N ALA A 127 -23.52 -19.83 -20.92
CA ALA A 127 -24.87 -19.33 -21.06
C ALA A 127 -25.51 -19.48 -19.69
N GLU A 128 -25.35 -18.46 -18.85
CA GLU A 128 -26.25 -18.18 -17.75
C GLU A 128 -27.64 -18.18 -18.38
N ASN A 129 -28.53 -19.01 -17.85
CA ASN A 129 -29.92 -19.05 -18.30
C ASN A 129 -30.49 -17.64 -18.28
N VAL A 130 -30.56 -17.01 -19.46
CA VAL A 130 -31.25 -15.74 -19.65
C VAL A 130 -32.72 -16.05 -19.40
N ALA A 131 -33.21 -15.65 -18.23
CA ALA A 131 -34.63 -15.58 -17.98
C ALA A 131 -35.29 -14.81 -19.13
N PRO A 132 -36.40 -15.31 -19.71
CA PRO A 132 -37.00 -14.65 -20.87
C PRO A 132 -37.45 -13.23 -20.51
N PRO A 133 -37.34 -12.27 -21.44
CA PRO A 133 -37.70 -10.88 -21.19
C PRO A 133 -39.20 -10.75 -20.85
N PRO A 134 -39.60 -9.79 -19.99
CA PRO A 134 -41.00 -9.59 -19.64
C PRO A 134 -41.81 -9.19 -20.87
N LYS A 135 -42.90 -9.94 -21.14
CA LYS A 135 -43.82 -9.67 -22.27
C LYS A 135 -44.48 -8.31 -22.08
N LYS A 136 -44.29 -7.39 -23.04
CA LYS A 136 -45.06 -6.15 -23.13
C LYS A 136 -46.54 -6.49 -23.36
N LYS A 137 -47.44 -5.99 -22.50
CA LYS A 137 -48.89 -6.11 -22.69
C LYS A 137 -49.33 -5.20 -23.84
N PRO A 138 -50.34 -5.58 -24.65
CA PRO A 138 -50.85 -4.73 -25.72
C PRO A 138 -51.49 -3.45 -25.14
N SER A 139 -51.18 -2.31 -25.74
CA SER A 139 -51.82 -1.03 -25.51
C SER A 139 -53.30 -1.09 -25.91
N ARG A 140 -54.18 -0.75 -24.97
CA ARG A 140 -55.63 -0.61 -25.15
C ARG A 140 -55.93 0.52 -26.17
N PRO A 141 -56.82 0.34 -27.16
CA PRO A 141 -57.18 1.42 -28.07
C PRO A 141 -58.13 2.43 -27.41
N ALA A 142 -58.06 3.65 -27.93
CA ALA A 142 -58.77 4.84 -27.47
C ALA A 142 -60.29 4.71 -27.60
N ASN A 143 -60.98 5.33 -26.64
CA ASN A 143 -62.33 5.87 -26.80
C ASN A 143 -62.28 7.30 -26.23
#